data_AF-A0A821XVQ1-F1
#
_entry.id   AF-A0A821XVQ1-F1
#
_cell.length_a   1.000
_cell.length_b   1.000
_cell.length_c   1.000
_cell.angle_alpha   90.00
_cell.angle_beta   90.00
_cell.angle_gamma   90.00
#
_symmetry.space_group_name_H-M   'P 1'
#
loop_
_entity.id
_entity.type
_entity.pdbx_description
1 polymer ?
#
loop_
_entity_poly.entity_id
_entity_poly.type
_entity_poly.pdbx_seq_one_letter_code
_entity_poly.pdbx_strand_id
1 'polypeptide(L)'
;ILLAVFLICWLPFTISYPTSIFYPNKFPSGLECIIFWFGYVNSLLNPFLYVYSSRNFRQAIIETLCCHARFQSQRRLQYQWSFRNTPQK
;
A
#
# COMPACT_ATOMS: atom_id res chain seq x y z
N ILE A 1 4.80 -16.94 0.88
CA ILE A 1 4.93 -15.69 0.09
C ILE A 1 5.09 -14.48 1.02
N LEU A 2 4.16 -14.23 1.95
CA LEU A 2 4.32 -13.19 3.00
C LEU A 2 5.66 -13.29 3.75
N LEU A 3 6.00 -14.46 4.27
CA LEU A 3 7.29 -14.67 4.95
C LEU A 3 8.50 -14.47 4.03
N ALA A 4 8.40 -14.87 2.76
CA ALA A 4 9.51 -14.71 1.80
C ALA A 4 9.74 -13.24 1.46
N VAL A 5 8.67 -12.46 1.25
CA VAL A 5 8.77 -11.03 0.97
C VAL A 5 9.19 -10.24 2.21
N PHE A 6 8.67 -10.60 3.38
CA PHE A 6 9.13 -10.05 4.66
C PHE A 6 10.64 -10.28 4.83
N LEU A 7 11.12 -11.50 4.59
CA LEU A 7 12.55 -11.83 4.66
C LEU A 7 13.37 -11.06 3.61
N ILE A 8 12.91 -10.95 2.36
CA ILE A 8 13.62 -10.20 1.30
C ILE A 8 13.70 -8.70 1.62
N CYS A 9 12.64 -8.10 2.15
CA CYS A 9 12.65 -6.69 2.55
C CYS A 9 13.44 -6.43 3.84
N TRP A 10 13.52 -7.41 4.75
CA TRP A 10 14.31 -7.28 5.98
C TRP A 10 15.77 -7.65 5.82
N LEU A 11 16.13 -8.57 4.92
CA LEU A 11 17.50 -9.06 4.75
C LEU A 11 18.54 -7.93 4.59
N PRO A 12 18.31 -6.90 3.76
CA PRO A 12 19.23 -5.78 3.62
C PRO A 12 19.45 -5.04 4.93
N PHE A 13 18.38 -4.86 5.71
CA PHE A 13 18.41 -4.14 7.00
C PHE A 13 19.12 -4.97 8.09
N THR A 14 18.86 -6.28 8.13
CA THR A 14 19.49 -7.20 9.07
C THR A 14 20.98 -7.36 8.80
N ILE A 15 21.40 -7.28 7.53
CA ILE A 15 22.82 -7.33 7.14
C ILE A 15 23.50 -5.97 7.39
N SER A 16 22.81 -4.86 7.11
CA SER A 16 23.39 -3.52 7.21
C SER A 16 23.77 -3.13 8.63
N TYR A 17 22.93 -3.48 9.61
CA TYR A 17 23.11 -3.14 11.02
C TYR A 17 24.44 -3.65 11.61
N PRO A 18 24.81 -4.94 11.49
CA PRO A 18 26.12 -5.40 11.94
C PRO A 18 27.26 -4.82 11.06
N THR A 19 27.09 -4.69 9.75
CA THR A 19 28.17 -4.13 8.91
C THR A 19 28.52 -2.68 9.22
N SER A 20 27.56 -1.83 9.63
CA SER A 20 27.87 -0.46 10.04
C SER A 20 28.65 -0.40 11.36
N ILE A 21 28.42 -1.36 12.25
CA ILE A 21 29.14 -1.50 13.52
C ILE A 21 30.56 -2.03 13.31
N PHE A 22 30.75 -3.06 12.48
CA PHE A 22 32.06 -3.67 12.25
C PHE A 22 32.94 -2.91 11.25
N TYR A 23 32.34 -2.16 10.31
CA TYR A 23 33.05 -1.48 9.23
C TYR A 23 32.54 -0.04 9.00
N PRO A 24 32.68 0.86 9.98
CA PRO A 24 32.11 2.22 9.92
C PRO A 24 32.64 3.05 8.74
N ASN A 25 33.90 2.85 8.33
CA ASN A 25 34.52 3.60 7.22
C ASN A 25 34.27 3.00 5.82
N LYS A 26 33.60 1.85 5.72
CA LYS A 26 33.32 1.20 4.43
C LYS A 26 31.85 1.21 4.05
N PHE A 27 30.98 1.83 4.86
CA PHE A 27 29.57 1.88 4.56
C PHE A 27 29.32 2.87 3.41
N PRO A 28 28.96 2.39 2.20
CA PRO A 28 28.81 3.27 1.05
C PRO A 28 27.58 4.15 1.24
N SER A 29 27.68 5.45 0.96
CA SER A 29 26.60 6.43 1.15
C SER A 29 25.31 6.06 0.41
N GLY A 30 25.42 5.36 -0.73
CA GLY A 30 24.26 4.88 -1.49
C GLY A 30 23.56 3.67 -0.86
N LEU A 31 24.24 2.91 -0.01
CA LEU A 31 23.73 1.68 0.56
C LEU A 31 22.70 1.96 1.66
N GLU A 32 22.92 3.00 2.49
CA GLU A 32 21.91 3.51 3.42
C GLU A 32 20.62 3.91 2.71
N CYS A 33 20.72 4.65 1.60
CA CYS A 33 19.56 5.08 0.83
C CYS A 33 18.73 3.87 0.37
N ILE A 34 19.39 2.86 -0.21
CA ILE A 34 18.74 1.62 -0.66
C ILE A 34 18.05 0.91 0.51
N ILE A 35 18.71 0.78 1.66
CA ILE A 35 18.14 0.14 2.86
C ILE A 35 16.90 0.90 3.37
N PHE A 36 16.95 2.23 3.39
CA PHE A 36 15.80 3.07 3.76
C PHE A 36 14.61 2.84 2.82
N TRP A 37 14.85 2.78 1.52
CA TRP A 37 13.82 2.49 0.53
C TRP A 37 13.21 1.09 0.72
N PHE A 38 14.02 0.07 1.03
CA PHE A 38 13.52 -1.27 1.32
C PHE A 38 12.61 -1.32 2.56
N GLY A 39 12.92 -0.52 3.58
CA GLY A 39 12.04 -0.34 4.75
C GLY A 39 10.66 0.23 4.37
N TYR A 40 10.64 1.24 3.50
CA TYR A 40 9.38 1.82 2.99
C TYR A 40 8.59 0.84 2.13
N VAL A 41 9.27 0.11 1.25
CA VAL A 41 8.65 -0.89 0.37
C VAL A 41 7.99 -2.01 1.18
N ASN A 42 8.55 -2.41 2.33
CA ASN A 42 7.95 -3.42 3.20
C ASN A 42 6.56 -3.00 3.73
N SER A 43 6.40 -1.74 4.11
CA SER A 43 5.10 -1.20 4.55
C SER A 43 4.10 -1.08 3.39
N LEU A 44 4.59 -0.73 2.20
CA LEU A 44 3.80 -0.61 0.96
C LEU A 44 3.37 -1.99 0.41
N LEU A 45 4.16 -3.02 0.69
CA LEU A 45 3.90 -4.39 0.28
C LEU A 45 2.83 -5.07 1.12
N ASN A 46 2.51 -4.58 2.32
CA ASN A 46 1.45 -5.17 3.14
C ASN A 46 0.11 -5.27 2.37
N PRO A 47 -0.49 -4.20 1.82
CA PRO A 47 -1.68 -4.29 0.96
C PRO A 47 -1.51 -5.20 -0.27
N PHE A 48 -0.36 -5.13 -0.95
CA PHE A 48 -0.08 -5.92 -2.16
C PHE A 48 0.04 -7.42 -1.88
N LEU A 49 0.65 -7.79 -0.76
CA LEU A 49 0.79 -9.16 -0.30
C LEU A 49 -0.54 -9.78 0.08
N TYR A 50 -1.43 -9.01 0.73
CA TYR A 50 -2.78 -9.49 1.07
C TYR A 50 -3.63 -9.72 -0.19
N VAL A 51 -3.54 -8.83 -1.17
CA VAL A 51 -4.20 -8.96 -2.48
C VAL A 51 -3.69 -10.16 -3.27
N TYR A 52 -2.38 -10.42 -3.24
CA TYR A 52 -1.78 -11.50 -4.03
C TYR A 52 -1.92 -12.88 -3.37
N SER A 53 -1.85 -12.94 -2.03
CA SER A 53 -1.81 -14.21 -1.30
C SER A 53 -3.19 -14.81 -1.02
N SER A 54 -4.29 -14.05 -1.15
CA SER A 54 -5.63 -14.55 -0.85
C SER A 54 -6.70 -14.00 -1.80
N ARG A 55 -7.37 -14.92 -2.52
CA ARG A 55 -8.52 -14.58 -3.37
C ARG A 55 -9.65 -13.92 -2.58
N ASN A 56 -9.85 -14.32 -1.33
CA ASN A 56 -10.89 -13.78 -0.45
C ASN A 56 -10.62 -12.31 -0.08
N PHE A 57 -9.35 -11.95 0.12
CA PHE A 57 -8.96 -10.56 0.39
C PHE A 57 -9.11 -9.67 -0.85
N ARG A 58 -8.75 -10.19 -2.03
CA ARG A 58 -9.03 -9.51 -3.31
C ARG A 58 -10.50 -9.23 -3.49
N GLN A 59 -11.34 -10.21 -3.21
CA GLN A 59 -12.78 -10.09 -3.32
C GLN A 59 -13.32 -9.00 -2.38
N ALA A 60 -12.91 -9.00 -1.11
CA ALA A 60 -13.33 -7.99 -0.13
C ALA A 60 -12.90 -6.56 -0.51
N ILE A 61 -11.69 -6.38 -1.06
CA ILE A 61 -11.21 -5.07 -1.54
C ILE A 61 -12.03 -4.59 -2.74
N ILE A 62 -12.31 -5.48 -3.69
CA ILE A 62 -13.15 -5.16 -4.86
C ILE A 62 -14.57 -4.81 -4.39
N GLU A 63 -15.15 -5.57 -3.48
CA GLU A 63 -16.47 -5.28 -2.92
C GLU A 63 -16.51 -3.93 -2.21
N THR A 64 -15.48 -3.62 -1.40
CA THR A 64 -15.37 -2.35 -0.70
C THR A 64 -15.24 -1.17 -1.68
N LEU A 65 -14.39 -1.29 -2.71
CA LEU A 65 -14.22 -0.28 -3.76
C LEU A 65 -15.48 -0.11 -4.62
N CYS A 66 -16.13 -1.21 -5.01
CA CYS A 66 -17.36 -1.20 -5.79
C CYS A 66 -18.53 -0.61 -4.99
N CYS A 67 -18.65 -0.89 -3.69
CA CYS A 67 -19.63 -0.24 -2.82
C CYS A 67 -19.40 1.27 -2.74
N HIS A 68 -18.14 1.71 -2.63
CA HIS A 68 -17.82 3.15 -2.62
C HIS A 68 -18.19 3.84 -3.94
N ALA A 69 -17.87 3.21 -5.08
CA ALA A 69 -18.22 3.72 -6.40
C ALA A 69 -19.75 3.77 -6.63
N ARG A 70 -20.49 2.74 -6.21
CA ARG A 70 -21.96 2.71 -6.27
C ARG A 70 -22.57 3.80 -5.39
N PHE A 71 -22.07 3.97 -4.16
CA PHE A 71 -22.56 4.99 -3.25
C PHE A 71 -22.33 6.41 -3.80
N GLN A 72 -21.17 6.68 -4.39
CA GLN A 72 -20.92 7.94 -5.08
C GLN A 72 -21.86 8.15 -6.28
N SER A 73 -22.14 7.11 -7.07
CA SER A 73 -23.08 7.21 -8.19
C SER A 73 -24.50 7.56 -7.73
N GLN A 74 -24.98 6.95 -6.65
CA GLN A 74 -26.31 7.20 -6.10
C GLN A 74 -26.43 8.61 -5.55
N ARG A 75 -25.41 9.09 -4.83
CA ARG A 75 -25.36 10.48 -4.36
C ARG A 75 -25.41 11.46 -5.53
N ARG A 76 -24.64 11.21 -6.60
CA ARG A 76 -24.64 12.06 -7.80
C ARG A 76 -26.01 12.09 -8.47
N LEU A 77 -26.68 10.95 -8.61
CA LEU A 77 -28.04 10.86 -9.13
C LEU A 77 -29.06 11.58 -8.24
N GLN A 78 -28.93 11.48 -6.91
CA GLN A 78 -29.78 12.21 -5.97
C GLN A 78 -29.60 13.74 -6.08
N TYR A 79 -28.36 14.23 -6.16
CA TYR A 79 -28.10 15.66 -6.38
C TYR A 79 -28.73 16.12 -7.70
N GLN A 80 -28.57 15.34 -8.76
CA GLN A 80 -29.08 15.67 -10.09
C GLN A 80 -30.62 15.66 -10.14
N TRP A 81 -31.26 14.73 -9.43
CA TRP A 81 -32.72 14.69 -9.25
C TRP A 81 -33.23 15.90 -8.45
N SER A 82 -32.55 16.24 -7.34
CA SER A 82 -32.91 17.40 -6.51
C SER A 82 -32.84 18.70 -7.31
N PHE A 83 -31.77 18.91 -8.09
CA PHE A 83 -31.60 20.10 -8.94
C PHE A 83 -32.67 20.20 -10.04
N ARG A 84 -33.02 19.07 -10.66
CA ARG A 84 -34.05 19.02 -11.71
C ARG A 84 -35.45 19.35 -11.18
N ASN A 85 -35.74 18.98 -9.94
CA ASN A 85 -37.04 19.17 -9.33
C ASN A 85 -37.15 20.45 -8.48
N THR A 86 -36.11 21.29 -8.45
CA THR A 86 -36.19 22.57 -7.74
C THR A 86 -37.02 23.53 -8.57
N PRO A 87 -38.17 24.03 -8.07
CA PRO A 87 -39.01 24.95 -8.82
C PRO A 87 -38.26 26.27 -9.04
N GLN A 88 -38.09 26.65 -10.30
CA GLN A 88 -37.54 27.95 -10.69
C GLN A 88 -38.58 29.01 -10.33
N LYS A 89 -38.26 29.85 -9.33
CA LYS A 89 -39.05 31.04 -9.00
C LYS A 89 -38.99 32.06 -10.13
#